data_AF-A0A928XBU4-F1
#
_entry.id   AF-A0A928XBU4-F1
#
_cell.length_a   1.000
_cell.length_b   1.000
_cell.length_c   1.000
_cell.angle_alpha   90.00
_cell.angle_beta   90.00
_cell.angle_gamma   90.00
#
_symmetry.space_group_name_H-M   'P 1'
#
loop_
_entity.id
_entity.type
_entity.pdbx_description
1 polymer ?
#
loop_
_entity_poly.entity_id
_entity_poly.type
_entity_poly.pdbx_seq_one_letter_code
_entity_poly.pdbx_strand_id
1 'polypeptide(L)' 'MPEAQEALRRRVMEVIDNGMKPAAAARTFGVSRQAIHNWRTRRSRGGPDPLKSRKHGRPPCRRKRRSV' A
#
# COMPACT_ATOMS: atom_id res chain seq x y z
N MET A 1 1.27 7.63 12.31
CA MET A 1 -0.20 7.57 12.15
C MET A 1 -0.55 6.77 10.90
N PRO A 2 -1.08 5.54 11.02
CA PRO A 2 -1.45 4.72 9.86
C PRO A 2 -2.59 5.34 9.03
N GLU A 3 -3.50 6.08 9.67
CA GLU A 3 -4.64 6.72 9.01
C GLU A 3 -4.23 7.78 7.96
N ALA A 4 -3.17 8.55 8.25
CA ALA A 4 -2.72 9.63 7.38
C ALA A 4 -2.17 9.11 6.04
N GLN A 5 -1.52 7.94 6.06
CA GLN A 5 -1.04 7.28 4.84
C GLN A 5 -2.18 6.66 4.03
N GLU A 6 -3.24 6.21 4.68
CA GLU A 6 -4.41 5.62 4.01
C GLU A 6 -5.24 6.68 3.28
N ALA A 7 -5.41 7.87 3.88
CA ALA A 7 -6.04 9.01 3.21
C ALA A 7 -5.21 9.47 2.01
N LEU A 8 -3.88 9.59 2.15
CA LEU A 8 -2.98 9.96 1.06
C LEU A 8 -3.10 8.96 -0.12
N ARG A 9 -3.07 7.66 0.18
CA ARG A 9 -3.18 6.59 -0.82
C ARG A 9 -4.48 6.65 -1.62
N ARG A 10 -5.60 6.88 -0.95
CA ARG A 10 -6.91 7.02 -1.61
C ARG A 10 -6.91 8.21 -2.55
N ARG A 11 -6.47 9.37 -2.05
CA ARG A 11 -6.43 10.62 -2.83
C ARG A 11 -5.53 10.50 -4.07
N VAL A 12 -4.36 9.86 -3.93
CA VAL A 12 -3.45 9.60 -5.06
C VAL A 12 -4.09 8.68 -6.09
N MET A 13 -4.83 7.64 -5.67
CA MET A 13 -5.51 6.77 -6.63
C MET A 13 -6.72 7.43 -7.29
N GLU A 14 -7.45 8.30 -6.60
CA GLU A 14 -8.58 9.05 -7.17
C GLU A 14 -8.14 10.04 -8.27
N VAL A 15 -7.02 10.74 -8.08
CA VAL A 15 -6.50 11.64 -9.13
C VAL A 15 -5.99 10.87 -10.35
N ILE A 16 -5.42 9.68 -10.14
CA ILE A 16 -4.97 8.81 -11.24
C ILE A 16 -6.17 8.26 -12.02
N ASP A 17 -7.25 7.90 -11.33
CA ASP A 17 -8.51 7.46 -11.93
C ASP A 17 -9.15 8.58 -12.77
N ASN A 18 -9.07 9.83 -12.29
CA ASN A 18 -9.44 11.04 -13.04
C ASN A 18 -8.53 11.37 -14.23
N GLY A 19 -7.55 10.51 -14.56
CA GLY A 19 -6.70 10.66 -15.74
C GLY A 19 -5.33 11.29 -15.48
N MET A 20 -4.97 11.61 -14.23
CA MET A 20 -3.62 12.09 -13.92
C MET A 20 -2.60 10.95 -14.13
N LYS A 21 -1.53 11.25 -14.88
CA LYS A 21 -0.42 10.28 -15.05
C LYS A 21 0.22 9.94 -13.69
N PRO A 22 0.54 8.67 -13.42
CA PRO A 22 1.12 8.24 -12.14
C PRO A 22 2.48 8.89 -11.85
N ALA A 23 3.24 9.26 -12.89
CA ALA A 23 4.48 10.01 -12.75
C ALA A 23 4.25 11.47 -12.29
N ALA A 24 3.15 12.09 -12.72
CA ALA A 24 2.77 13.43 -12.26
C ALA A 24 2.28 13.36 -10.80
N ALA A 25 1.40 12.41 -10.49
CA ALA A 25 0.92 12.18 -9.13
C ALA A 25 2.08 11.89 -8.15
N ALA A 26 3.09 11.11 -8.55
CA ALA A 26 4.27 10.87 -7.74
C ALA A 26 5.00 12.17 -7.32
N ARG A 27 5.13 13.12 -8.26
CA ARG A 27 5.79 14.42 -8.02
C ARG A 27 4.91 15.35 -7.19
N THR A 28 3.61 15.41 -7.48
CA THR A 28 2.65 16.27 -6.77
C THR A 28 2.45 15.86 -5.31
N PHE A 29 2.40 14.55 -5.03
CA PHE A 29 2.12 14.03 -3.69
C PHE A 29 3.39 13.57 -2.94
N GLY A 30 4.57 13.69 -3.54
CA GLY A 30 5.84 13.30 -2.92
C GLY A 30 5.96 11.79 -2.66
N VAL A 31 5.32 10.96 -3.48
CA VAL A 31 5.33 9.50 -3.32
C VAL A 31 6.10 8.82 -4.44
N SER A 32 6.76 7.70 -4.13
CA SER A 32 7.51 6.96 -5.14
C SER A 32 6.60 6.30 -6.17
N ARG A 33 6.99 6.32 -7.45
CA ARG A 33 6.28 5.61 -8.56
C ARG A 33 6.03 4.13 -8.25
N GLN A 34 6.98 3.49 -7.55
CA GLN A 34 6.88 2.09 -7.15
C GLN A 34 5.78 1.83 -6.11
N ALA A 35 5.52 2.80 -5.22
CA ALA A 35 4.40 2.73 -4.27
C ALA A 35 3.06 2.78 -4.99
N ILE A 36 2.91 3.69 -5.95
CA ILE A 36 1.71 3.80 -6.81
C ILE A 36 1.47 2.50 -7.58
N HIS A 37 2.52 1.93 -8.19
CA HIS A 37 2.41 0.66 -8.90
C HIS A 37 1.94 -0.46 -7.97
N ASN A 38 2.51 -0.56 -6.76
CA ASN A 38 2.10 -1.54 -5.76
C ASN A 38 0.62 -1.37 -5.35
N TRP A 39 0.16 -0.13 -5.14
CA TRP A 39 -1.25 0.16 -4.84
C TRP A 39 -2.19 -0.24 -5.97
N ARG A 40 -1.80 0.01 -7.23
CA ARG A 40 -2.58 -0.39 -8.41
C ARG A 40 -2.69 -1.91 -8.54
N THR A 41 -1.58 -2.63 -8.36
CA THR A 41 -1.55 -4.09 -8.38
C THR A 41 -2.41 -4.69 -7.27
N ARG A 42 -2.39 -4.08 -6.06
CA ARG A 42 -3.25 -4.51 -4.95
C ARG A 42 -4.73 -4.27 -5.22
N ARG A 43 -5.09 -3.14 -5.85
CA ARG A 43 -6.47 -2.80 -6.23
C ARG A 43 -7.01 -3.75 -7.30
N SER A 44 -6.19 -4.10 -8.29
CA SER A 44 -6.56 -5.05 -9.36
C SER A 44 -6.79 -6.49 -8.87
N ARG A 45 -6.26 -6.85 -7.69
CA ARG A 45 -6.41 -8.19 -7.10
C ARG A 45 -7.71 -8.41 -6.32
N GLY A 46 -8.66 -7.47 -6.36
CA GLY A 46 -10.05 -7.67 -5.89
C GLY A 46 -10.20 -7.98 -4.39
N GLY A 47 -9.33 -7.45 -3.53
CA GLY A 47 -9.41 -7.65 -2.07
C GLY A 47 -10.18 -6.52 -1.34
N PRO A 48 -10.73 -6.79 -0.14
CA PRO A 48 -11.74 -5.92 0.51
C PRO A 48 -11.24 -4.54 0.98
N ASP A 49 -9.93 -4.31 1.06
CA ASP A 49 -9.35 -2.97 1.32
C ASP A 49 -7.83 -2.97 1.02
N PRO A 50 -7.41 -2.70 -0.22
CA PRO A 50 -6.02 -2.91 -0.66
C PRO A 50 -5.01 -1.89 -0.09
N LEU A 51 -5.50 -0.81 0.53
CA LEU A 51 -4.68 0.29 1.04
C LEU A 51 -4.57 0.34 2.55
N LYS A 52 -5.40 -0.42 3.29
CA LYS A 52 -5.29 -0.57 4.74
C LYS A 52 -3.88 -0.97 5.13
N SER A 53 -3.32 -0.24 6.09
CA SER A 53 -2.00 -0.51 6.64
C SER A 53 -1.99 -1.89 7.31
N ARG A 54 -1.57 -2.93 6.59
CA ARG A 54 -1.33 -4.24 7.21
C ARG A 54 -0.10 -4.08 8.10
N LYS A 55 -0.26 -4.26 9.41
CA LYS A 55 0.83 -4.21 10.40
C LYS A 55 1.97 -5.09 9.87
N HIS A 56 3.10 -4.47 9.50
CA HIS A 56 4.35 -5.20 9.26
C HIS A 56 4.85 -5.67 10.62
N GLY A 57 4.32 -6.80 11.09
CA GLY A 57 4.85 -7.54 12.23
C GLY A 57 5.65 -8.73 11.72
N ARG A 58 6.82 -8.98 12.32
CA ARG A 58 7.63 -10.18 12.09
C ARG A 58 6.73 -11.42 12.29
N PRO A 59 6.71 -12.40 11.38
CA PRO A 59 5.98 -13.64 11.63
C PRO A 59 6.46 -14.23 12.96
N PRO A 60 5.56 -14.70 13.84
CA PRO A 60 5.96 -15.26 15.12
C PRO A 60 6.95 -16.39 14.87
N CYS A 61 8.15 -16.25 15.43
CA CYS A 61 9.21 -17.22 15.33
C CYS A 61 8.68 -18.59 15.79
N ARG A 62 8.57 -19.54 14.86
CA ARG A 62 8.17 -20.91 15.13
C ARG A 62 9.31 -21.58 15.90
N ARG A 63 9.30 -21.46 17.24
CA ARG A 63 10.25 -22.15 18.12
C ARG A 63 9.92 -23.65 18.07
N LYS A 64 10.62 -24.40 17.21
CA LYS A 64 10.56 -25.87 17.26
C LYS A 64 11.09 -26.30 18.64
N ARG A 65 10.21 -26.88 19.47
CA ARG A 65 10.63 -27.66 20.64
C ARG A 65 11.47 -28.81 20.12
N ARG A 66 12.76 -28.82 20.47
CA ARG A 66 13.59 -30.01 20.46
C ARG A 66 13.10 -30.86 21.62
N SER A 67 12.46 -31.98 21.33
CA SER A 67 12.19 -33.01 22.32
C SER A 67 13.51 -33.76 22.58
N VAL A 68 13.77 -33.97 23.87
CA VAL A 68 14.83 -34.81 24.45
C VAL A 68 14.67 -36.26 24.03
#